data_AF-A0AAW1PUS4-F1
#
_entry.id   AF-A0AAW1PUS4-F1
#
_cell.length_a   1.000
_cell.length_b   1.000
_cell.length_c   1.000
_cell.angle_alpha   90.00
_cell.angle_beta   90.00
_cell.angle_gamma   90.00
#
_symmetry.space_group_name_H-M   'P 1'
#
loop_
_entity.id
_entity.type
_entity.pdbx_description
1 polymer ?
#
loop_
_entity_poly.entity_id
_entity_poly.type
_entity_poly.pdbx_seq_one_letter_code
_entity_poly.pdbx_strand_id
1 'polypeptide(L)'
;MFSFSHNEDGRVEMELSGGKKGAAKNTPFKSADMESIRFQVCRLIRTLVQICRTLDQVPSQRYLFMRLTYTENTPELYEPPFFRATEGQSYFMRPPFHMHVGNVATAYHAVGLHVKSILDSADYGTSKGTQHEPASRD
;
A
#
# COMPACT_ATOMS: atom_id res chain seq x y z
N MET A 1 -2.19 1.49 3.79
CA MET A 1 -2.20 0.13 4.34
C MET A 1 -0.76 -0.32 4.49
N PHE A 2 -0.36 -0.64 5.71
CA PHE A 2 0.90 -1.31 6.00
C PHE A 2 0.62 -2.81 6.10
N SER A 3 1.41 -3.63 5.41
CA SER A 3 1.35 -5.09 5.50
C SER A 3 2.66 -5.61 6.07
N PHE A 4 2.57 -6.51 7.04
CA PHE A 4 3.72 -7.09 7.72
C PHE A 4 3.83 -8.56 7.35
N SER A 5 5.03 -9.01 7.01
CA SER A 5 5.33 -10.42 6.82
C SER A 5 6.47 -10.87 7.72
N HIS A 6 6.30 -12.06 8.28
CA HIS A 6 7.25 -12.77 9.11
C HIS A 6 7.46 -14.15 8.48
N ASN A 7 8.68 -14.64 8.45
CA ASN A 7 8.96 -15.99 7.97
C ASN A 7 8.92 -16.97 9.14
N GLU A 8 8.67 -18.25 8.87
CA GLU A 8 8.56 -19.31 9.88
C GLU A 8 9.82 -19.43 10.75
N ASP A 9 10.99 -19.18 10.16
CA ASP A 9 12.29 -19.18 10.83
C ASP A 9 12.64 -17.82 11.46
N GLY A 10 11.73 -16.86 11.38
CA GLY A 10 11.96 -15.45 11.69
C GLY A 10 12.87 -14.73 10.68
N ARG A 11 13.22 -15.30 9.51
CA ARG A 11 14.13 -14.68 8.52
C ARG A 11 13.44 -14.33 7.22
N VAL A 12 13.38 -13.07 6.81
CA VAL A 12 12.70 -12.68 5.55
C VAL A 12 13.54 -13.00 4.30
N GLU A 13 12.99 -13.78 3.36
CA GLU A 13 13.45 -13.87 1.97
C GLU A 13 12.73 -12.87 1.09
N MET A 14 13.45 -12.24 0.16
CA MET A 14 12.87 -11.36 -0.86
C MET A 14 13.46 -11.66 -2.23
N GLU A 15 12.59 -12.02 -3.18
CA GLU A 15 12.89 -11.95 -4.60
C GLU A 15 12.59 -10.51 -5.08
N LEU A 16 13.66 -9.73 -5.31
CA LEU A 16 13.55 -8.42 -5.93
C LEU A 16 13.27 -8.63 -7.42
N SER A 17 12.01 -8.49 -7.84
CA SER A 17 11.63 -8.54 -9.26
C SER A 17 12.30 -7.40 -10.03
N GLY A 18 13.42 -7.70 -10.70
CA GLY A 18 14.17 -6.73 -11.50
C GLY A 18 15.43 -7.24 -12.21
N GLY A 19 15.69 -8.56 -12.29
CA GLY A 19 16.89 -9.11 -12.95
C GLY A 19 16.62 -10.44 -13.63
N LYS A 20 17.16 -10.62 -14.85
CA LYS A 20 17.04 -11.82 -15.69
C LYS A 20 17.27 -13.13 -14.92
N LYS A 21 16.49 -14.16 -15.25
CA LYS A 21 16.68 -15.57 -14.84
C LYS A 21 18.15 -15.98 -15.05
N GLY A 22 18.91 -16.00 -13.96
CA GLY A 22 20.31 -16.44 -13.91
C GLY A 22 20.47 -17.31 -12.66
N ALA A 23 21.10 -18.47 -12.83
CA ALA A 23 21.23 -19.53 -11.84
C ALA A 23 21.51 -19.02 -10.41
N ALA A 24 20.66 -19.44 -9.46
CA ALA A 24 20.78 -19.15 -8.04
C ALA A 24 22.11 -19.69 -7.50
N LYS A 25 23.10 -18.80 -7.36
CA LYS A 25 24.27 -19.05 -6.54
C LYS A 25 23.88 -18.75 -5.09
N ASN A 26 24.11 -19.73 -4.23
CA ASN A 26 23.86 -19.72 -2.80
C ASN A 26 24.66 -18.59 -2.13
N THR A 27 24.11 -17.38 -2.09
CA THR A 27 24.70 -16.24 -1.38
C THR A 27 24.18 -16.26 0.06
N PRO A 28 25.06 -16.36 1.08
CA PRO A 28 24.64 -16.31 2.47
C PRO A 28 23.94 -14.99 2.78
N PHE A 29 22.86 -15.07 3.57
CA PHE A 29 22.06 -13.96 4.06
C PHE A 29 22.95 -12.82 4.58
N LYS A 30 23.11 -11.76 3.79
CA LYS A 30 23.54 -10.47 4.34
C LYS A 30 22.38 -9.95 5.17
N SER A 31 22.56 -9.92 6.49
CA SER A 31 21.74 -9.07 7.37
C SER A 31 21.58 -7.73 6.67
N ALA A 32 20.34 -7.31 6.41
CA ALA A 32 20.08 -6.05 5.72
C ALA A 32 20.89 -4.94 6.40
N ASP A 33 21.79 -4.32 5.65
CA ASP A 33 22.67 -3.28 6.16
C ASP A 33 21.84 -2.10 6.67
N MET A 34 22.15 -1.61 7.87
CA MET A 34 21.41 -0.54 8.53
C MET A 34 21.37 0.73 7.68
N GLU A 35 22.44 1.00 6.93
CA GLU A 35 22.47 2.13 6.00
C GLU A 35 21.48 1.93 4.84
N SER A 36 21.41 0.73 4.29
CA SER A 36 20.41 0.38 3.27
C SER A 36 18.98 0.48 3.80
N ILE A 37 18.71 0.02 5.03
CA ILE A 37 17.39 0.14 5.66
C ILE A 37 17.01 1.62 5.81
N ARG A 38 17.92 2.45 6.33
CA ARG A 38 17.70 3.90 6.45
C ARG A 38 17.39 4.53 5.09
N PHE A 39 18.15 4.17 4.05
CA PHE A 39 17.90 4.65 2.71
C PHE A 39 16.51 4.26 2.19
N GLN A 40 16.10 3.00 2.39
CA GLN A 40 14.77 2.52 1.98
C GLN A 40 13.65 3.25 2.72
N VAL A 41 13.77 3.43 4.04
CA VAL A 41 12.79 4.19 4.84
C VAL A 41 12.70 5.64 4.37
N CYS A 42 13.84 6.32 4.19
CA CYS A 42 13.89 7.68 3.68
C CYS A 42 13.24 7.78 2.29
N ARG A 43 13.49 6.81 1.41
CA ARG A 43 12.85 6.74 0.09
C ARG A 43 11.35 6.60 0.21
N LEU A 44 10.84 5.69 1.05
CA LEU A 44 9.40 5.52 1.27
C LEU A 44 8.74 6.80 1.77
N ILE A 45 9.34 7.48 2.75
CA ILE A 45 8.80 8.73 3.29
C ILE A 45 8.77 9.81 2.21
N ARG A 46 9.84 9.96 1.41
CA ARG A 46 9.88 10.92 0.31
C ARG A 46 8.80 10.62 -0.74
N THR A 47 8.64 9.36 -1.12
CA THR A 47 7.58 8.95 -2.05
C THR A 47 6.20 9.25 -1.46
N LEU A 48 5.96 8.99 -0.18
CA LEU A 48 4.69 9.30 0.48
C LEU A 48 4.39 10.81 0.45
N VAL A 49 5.38 11.65 0.80
CA VAL A 49 5.24 13.11 0.72
C VAL A 49 4.92 13.54 -0.71
N GLN A 50 5.55 12.94 -1.71
CA GLN A 50 5.29 13.27 -3.11
C GLN A 50 3.87 12.88 -3.54
N ILE A 51 3.39 11.70 -3.16
CA ILE A 51 2.00 11.26 -3.43
C ILE A 51 1.02 12.25 -2.79
N CYS A 52 1.22 12.60 -1.52
CA CYS A 52 0.31 13.52 -0.82
C CYS A 52 0.24 14.91 -1.48
N ARG A 53 1.25 15.31 -2.26
CA ARG A 53 1.24 16.57 -3.02
C ARG A 53 0.49 16.46 -4.35
N THR A 54 0.28 15.26 -4.87
CA THR A 54 -0.45 15.02 -6.13
C THR A 54 -1.91 14.64 -5.90
N LEU A 55 -2.31 14.41 -4.65
CA LEU A 55 -3.70 14.15 -4.28
C LEU A 55 -4.45 15.45 -4.02
N ASP A 56 -5.76 15.44 -4.27
CA ASP A 56 -6.64 16.55 -3.91
C ASP A 56 -6.70 16.75 -2.39
N GLN A 57 -7.12 17.95 -1.99
CA GLN A 57 -7.27 18.28 -0.58
C GLN A 57 -8.29 17.37 0.11
N VAL A 58 -7.94 16.92 1.31
CA VAL A 58 -8.86 16.17 2.16
C VAL A 58 -10.04 17.08 2.56
N PRO A 59 -11.29 16.58 2.58
CA PRO A 59 -12.45 17.36 2.99
C PRO A 59 -12.27 18.04 4.35
N SER A 60 -12.94 19.18 4.56
CA SER A 60 -12.87 19.96 5.81
C SER A 60 -13.25 19.12 7.03
N GLN A 61 -14.39 18.42 6.96
CA GLN A 61 -14.80 17.43 7.95
C GLN A 61 -14.19 16.07 7.61
N ARG A 62 -13.35 15.58 8.51
CA ARG A 62 -12.58 14.34 8.31
C ARG A 62 -12.37 13.63 9.63
N TYR A 63 -12.28 12.31 9.55
CA TYR A 63 -12.04 11.44 10.70
C TYR A 63 -10.84 10.55 10.38
N LEU A 64 -10.00 10.32 11.37
CA LEU A 64 -8.87 9.39 11.28
C LEU A 64 -9.18 8.18 12.16
N PHE A 65 -8.98 7.00 11.59
CA PHE A 65 -9.07 5.74 12.32
C PHE A 65 -7.91 4.84 11.92
N MET A 66 -7.50 3.97 12.83
CA MET A 66 -6.51 2.93 12.58
C MET A 66 -7.18 1.57 12.70
N ARG A 67 -6.91 0.68 11.76
CA ARG A 67 -7.43 -0.68 11.75
C ARG A 67 -6.27 -1.64 11.61
N LEU A 68 -6.34 -2.73 12.36
CA LEU A 68 -5.38 -3.83 12.34
C LEU A 68 -6.10 -5.08 11.87
N THR A 69 -5.34 -5.97 11.26
CA THR A 69 -5.79 -7.33 10.93
C THR A 69 -4.85 -8.29 11.63
N TYR A 70 -5.42 -9.26 12.32
CA TYR A 70 -4.66 -10.30 12.99
C TYR A 70 -4.11 -11.31 11.98
N THR A 71 -2.99 -11.94 12.33
CA THR A 71 -2.45 -13.09 11.61
C THR A 71 -2.98 -14.38 12.23
N GLU A 72 -2.84 -15.50 11.52
CA GLU A 72 -3.28 -16.82 11.97
C GLU A 72 -2.69 -17.25 13.32
N ASN A 73 -1.48 -16.77 13.64
CA ASN A 73 -0.78 -17.08 14.90
C ASN A 73 -1.19 -16.19 16.07
N THR A 74 -2.16 -15.29 15.89
CA THR A 74 -2.62 -14.39 16.96
C THR A 74 -3.52 -15.17 17.93
N PRO A 75 -3.28 -15.12 19.26
CA PRO A 75 -4.14 -15.79 20.23
C PRO A 75 -5.59 -15.29 20.15
N GLU A 76 -6.57 -16.20 20.28
CA GLU A 76 -8.01 -15.87 20.10
C GLU A 76 -8.52 -14.76 21.03
N LEU A 77 -7.97 -14.67 22.24
CA LEU A 77 -8.36 -13.69 23.26
C LEU A 77 -7.46 -12.45 23.29
N TYR A 78 -6.51 -12.33 22.35
CA TYR A 78 -5.63 -11.17 22.28
C TYR A 78 -6.37 -9.98 21.67
N GLU A 79 -6.44 -8.88 22.42
CA GLU A 79 -6.90 -7.59 21.94
C GLU A 79 -5.79 -6.54 22.16
N PRO A 80 -5.31 -5.86 21.10
CA PRO A 80 -4.31 -4.82 21.23
C PRO A 80 -4.84 -3.68 22.11
N PRO A 81 -4.02 -3.15 23.04
CA PRO A 81 -4.40 -1.98 23.84
C PRO A 81 -4.86 -0.82 22.96
N PHE A 82 -5.94 -0.14 23.36
CA PHE A 82 -6.57 0.99 22.65
C PHE A 82 -7.26 0.64 21.33
N PHE A 83 -7.31 -0.64 20.95
CA PHE A 83 -8.14 -1.13 19.86
C PHE A 83 -9.40 -1.80 20.40
N ARG A 84 -10.39 -1.93 19.51
CA ARG A 84 -11.60 -2.71 19.76
C ARG A 84 -11.92 -3.51 18.50
N ALA A 85 -12.33 -4.75 18.69
CA ALA A 85 -12.89 -5.58 17.64
C ALA A 85 -14.00 -4.84 16.87
N THR A 86 -13.89 -4.86 15.55
CA THR A 86 -14.84 -4.21 14.64
C THR A 86 -15.11 -5.15 13.48
N GLU A 87 -16.39 -5.36 13.20
CA GLU A 87 -16.82 -6.11 12.03
C GLU A 87 -16.89 -5.21 10.80
N GLY A 88 -16.71 -5.81 9.61
CA GLY A 88 -16.91 -5.14 8.31
C GLY A 88 -15.62 -4.74 7.61
N GLN A 89 -15.59 -4.85 6.28
CA GLN A 89 -14.44 -4.43 5.48
C GLN A 89 -14.46 -2.91 5.23
N SER A 90 -13.29 -2.31 5.07
CA SER A 90 -13.19 -0.91 4.61
C SER A 90 -13.61 -0.84 3.14
N TYR A 91 -14.72 -0.16 2.85
CA TYR A 91 -15.16 0.08 1.47
C TYR A 91 -14.89 1.54 1.06
N PHE A 92 -14.58 1.74 -0.21
CA PHE A 92 -14.51 3.07 -0.81
C PHE A 92 -15.80 3.31 -1.60
N MET A 93 -16.32 4.53 -1.58
CA MET A 93 -17.56 4.89 -2.29
C MET A 93 -17.44 4.75 -3.82
N ARG A 94 -16.22 4.78 -4.34
CA ARG A 94 -15.85 4.53 -5.74
C ARG A 94 -14.52 3.77 -5.77
N PRO A 95 -14.17 3.08 -6.88
CA PRO A 95 -12.86 2.47 -7.02
C PRO A 95 -11.75 3.50 -6.70
N PRO A 96 -10.90 3.25 -5.69
CA PRO A 96 -9.85 4.19 -5.34
C PRO A 96 -8.67 4.06 -6.31
N PHE A 97 -7.96 5.15 -6.53
CA PHE A 97 -6.55 5.08 -6.91
C PHE A 97 -5.82 4.18 -5.91
N HIS A 98 -5.02 3.23 -6.40
CA HIS A 98 -4.25 2.31 -5.58
C HIS A 98 -2.81 2.24 -6.09
N MET A 99 -1.87 2.50 -5.19
CA MET A 99 -0.45 2.43 -5.52
C MET A 99 0.34 1.68 -4.45
N HIS A 100 1.24 0.81 -4.88
CA HIS A 100 2.31 0.27 -4.05
C HIS A 100 3.43 1.30 -3.93
N VAL A 101 3.64 1.83 -2.73
CA VAL A 101 4.65 2.86 -2.44
C VAL A 101 6.04 2.24 -2.32
N GLY A 102 6.09 1.00 -1.82
CA GLY A 102 7.31 0.22 -1.69
C GLY A 102 7.32 -0.64 -0.43
N ASN A 103 8.48 -1.23 -0.18
CA ASN A 103 8.74 -2.14 0.91
C ASN A 103 10.04 -1.77 1.65
N VAL A 104 10.11 -2.09 2.94
CA VAL A 104 11.32 -2.08 3.76
C VAL A 104 11.45 -3.44 4.40
N ALA A 105 12.63 -4.05 4.32
CA ALA A 105 12.92 -5.32 4.94
C ALA A 105 14.13 -5.21 5.87
N THR A 106 14.02 -5.87 7.01
CA THR A 106 15.12 -6.17 7.93
C THR A 106 15.40 -7.67 7.87
N ALA A 107 16.32 -8.17 8.69
CA ALA A 107 16.53 -9.60 8.82
C ALA A 107 15.26 -10.36 9.29
N TYR A 108 14.40 -9.70 10.09
CA TYR A 108 13.30 -10.38 10.79
C TYR A 108 11.90 -9.95 10.37
N HIS A 109 11.78 -8.75 9.80
CA HIS A 109 10.50 -8.13 9.48
C HIS A 109 10.56 -7.51 8.09
N ALA A 110 9.49 -7.66 7.32
CA ALA A 110 9.24 -6.83 6.15
C ALA A 110 7.92 -6.08 6.28
N VAL A 111 7.94 -4.84 5.80
CA VAL A 111 6.81 -3.92 5.79
C VAL A 111 6.57 -3.46 4.36
N GLY A 112 5.39 -3.72 3.83
CA GLY A 112 4.90 -3.17 2.57
C GLY A 112 3.96 -2.00 2.82
N LEU A 113 4.04 -0.95 2.00
CA LEU A 113 3.15 0.20 2.06
C LEU A 113 2.35 0.35 0.77
N HIS A 114 1.02 0.35 0.90
CA HIS A 114 0.09 0.72 -0.17
C HIS A 114 -0.70 1.96 0.22
N VAL A 115 -0.85 2.88 -0.73
CA VAL A 115 -1.75 4.03 -0.61
C VAL A 115 -2.99 3.77 -1.46
N LYS A 116 -4.16 4.04 -0.89
CA LYS A 116 -5.45 4.02 -1.57
C LYS A 116 -6.15 5.35 -1.32
N SER A 117 -6.63 6.00 -2.37
CA SER A 117 -7.30 7.31 -2.26
C SER A 117 -8.40 7.45 -3.31
N ILE A 118 -9.47 8.16 -2.96
CA ILE A 118 -10.48 8.65 -3.94
C ILE A 118 -10.26 10.12 -4.29
N LEU A 119 -9.19 10.73 -3.77
CA LEU A 119 -8.78 12.13 -3.98
C LEU A 119 -7.69 12.20 -5.04
N ASP A 120 -7.81 11.43 -6.11
CA ASP A 120 -6.86 11.48 -7.23
C ASP A 120 -7.32 12.56 -8.21
N SER A 121 -6.45 13.55 -8.47
CA SER A 121 -6.72 14.69 -9.35
C SER A 121 -6.90 14.28 -10.81
N ALA A 122 -6.47 13.06 -11.18
CA ALA A 122 -6.67 12.47 -12.50
C ALA A 122 -8.08 11.87 -12.67
N ASP A 123 -9.13 12.63 -12.36
CA ASP A 123 -10.49 12.28 -12.76
C ASP A 123 -10.61 12.51 -14.29
N TYR A 124 -10.24 11.50 -15.07
CA TYR A 124 -10.70 11.40 -16.46
C TYR A 124 -12.22 11.23 -16.41
N GLY A 125 -12.92 12.36 -16.57
CA GLY A 125 -14.36 12.44 -16.56
C GLY A 125 -14.96 11.28 -17.34
N THR A 126 -15.86 10.54 -16.68
CA THR A 126 -16.80 9.69 -17.39
C THR A 126 -17.66 10.62 -18.25
N SER A 127 -17.25 10.87 -19.49
CA SER A 127 -18.06 11.56 -20.49
C SER A 127 -19.23 10.65 -20.85
N LYS A 128 -20.28 10.70 -20.03
CA LYS A 128 -21.60 10.25 -20.46
C LYS A 128 -22.12 11.23 -21.51
N GLY A 129 -21.95 10.84 -22.77
CA GLY A 129 -22.89 11.01 -23.89
C GLY A 129 -23.30 12.42 -24.33
N THR A 130 -23.04 12.71 -25.61
CA THR A 130 -24.10 13.21 -26.49
C THR A 130 -24.10 12.36 -27.76
N GLN A 131 -25.16 11.58 -27.94
CA GLN A 131 -25.42 10.86 -29.18
C GLN A 131 -25.61 11.87 -30.32
N HIS A 132 -25.01 11.54 -31.46
CA HIS A 132 -25.21 12.23 -32.72
C HIS A 132 -26.63 11.93 -33.23
N GLU A 133 -27.47 12.95 -33.36
CA GLU A 133 -28.70 12.90 -34.16
C GLU A 133 -28.45 13.71 -35.45
N PRO A 134 -28.48 13.10 -36.65
CA PRO A 134 -28.36 13.84 -37.88
C PRO A 134 -29.71 14.50 -38.22
N ALA A 135 -29.71 15.84 -38.29
CA ALA A 135 -30.85 16.62 -38.73
C ALA A 135 -31.24 16.26 -40.18
N SER A 136 -32.48 15.83 -40.37
CA SER A 136 -33.14 15.74 -41.67
C SER A 136 -33.24 17.13 -42.31
N ARG A 137 -32.83 17.23 -43.58
CA ARG A 137 -33.08 18.39 -44.43
C ARG A 137 -34.46 18.27 -45.07
N ASP A 138 -35.33 19.21 -44.78
CA ASP A 138 -36.42 19.66 -45.66
C ASP A 138 -36.09 21.07 -46.16
#